data_AF-A0A563BCT7-F1
#
_entry.id   AF-A0A563BCT7-F1
#
_cell.length_a   1.000
_cell.length_b   1.000
_cell.length_c   1.000
_cell.angle_alpha   90.00
_cell.angle_beta   90.00
_cell.angle_gamma   90.00
#
_symmetry.space_group_name_H-M   'P 1'
#
loop_
_entity.id
_entity.type
_entity.pdbx_description
1 polymer ?
#
loop_
_entity_poly.entity_id
_entity_poly.type
_entity_poly.pdbx_seq_one_letter_code
_entity_poly.pdbx_strand_id
1 'polypeptide(L)' 'MSIFDFIKKGPGAQAGANSAGGAVAGAESAEILANLVLNTIDSGVIIVLSTGVIEYINPAAVSILGGQMSQ' A
#
# COMPACT_ATOMS: atom_id res chain seq x y z
N MET A 1 4.69 17.68 6.33
CA MET A 1 5.79 16.74 6.68
C MET A 1 5.65 15.53 5.78
N SER A 2 6.76 15.05 5.23
CA SER A 2 6.73 14.00 4.21
C SER A 2 6.75 12.63 4.88
N ILE A 3 5.98 11.66 4.36
CA ILE A 3 6.04 10.27 4.82
C ILE A 3 7.46 9.66 4.66
N PHE A 4 8.25 10.20 3.73
CA PHE A 4 9.67 9.86 3.56
C PHE A 4 10.52 10.25 4.78
N ASP A 5 10.08 11.22 5.60
CA ASP A 5 10.75 11.58 6.86
C ASP A 5 10.54 10.50 7.92
N PHE A 6 9.40 9.80 7.89
CA PHE A 6 9.03 8.71 8.81
C PHE A 6 9.85 7.43 8.57
N ILE A 7 10.26 7.18 7.32
CA ILE A 7 11.09 6.03 6.94
C ILE A 7 12.56 6.27 7.30
N LYS A 8 13.07 7.49 7.07
CA LYS A 8 14.46 7.84 7.40
C LYS A 8 14.69 7.86 8.91
N LYS A 9 13.69 8.27 9.67
CA LYS A 9 13.69 8.22 11.13
C LYS A 9 13.30 6.80 11.52
N GLY A 10 14.27 5.88 11.52
CA GLY A 10 14.07 4.52 11.99
C GLY A 10 13.35 4.48 13.36
N PRO A 11 12.83 3.31 13.78
CA PRO A 11 11.77 3.13 14.80
C PRO A 11 11.93 3.82 16.17
N GLY A 12 13.04 4.48 16.47
CA GLY A 12 13.33 5.14 17.75
C GLY A 12 12.77 6.55 17.94
N ALA A 13 11.99 7.10 17.00
CA ALA A 13 11.58 8.51 17.07
C ALA A 13 10.12 8.78 17.45
N GLN A 14 9.36 7.77 17.85
CA GLN A 14 8.00 7.95 18.33
C GLN A 14 7.70 7.09 19.57
N ALA A 15 8.61 7.13 20.54
CA ALA A 15 8.28 6.78 21.91
C ALA A 15 7.51 7.94 22.54
N GLY A 16 6.20 8.00 22.33
CA GLY A 16 5.37 9.02 23.00
C GLY A 16 4.02 9.30 22.37
N ALA A 17 3.20 8.28 22.12
CA ALA A 17 1.74 8.35 22.27
C ALA A 17 1.14 6.98 21.92
N ASN A 18 0.64 6.31 22.95
CA ASN A 18 -0.39 5.27 22.90
C ASN A 18 0.10 3.84 22.58
N SER A 19 0.34 3.12 23.68
CA SER A 19 -0.12 1.75 23.97
C SER A 19 0.23 0.61 23.00
N ALA A 20 1.07 -0.30 23.54
CA ALA A 20 1.13 -1.75 23.34
C ALA A 20 1.61 -2.31 21.97
N GLY A 21 2.62 -3.18 22.02
CA GLY A 21 2.92 -4.13 20.93
C GLY A 21 4.24 -3.94 20.18
N GLY A 22 5.35 -3.77 20.90
CA GLY A 22 6.69 -3.78 20.30
C GLY A 22 7.06 -5.16 19.74
N ALA A 23 6.83 -5.36 18.44
CA ALA A 23 7.59 -6.24 17.52
C ALA A 23 6.87 -6.50 16.17
N VAL A 24 5.60 -6.09 16.01
CA VAL A 24 4.78 -6.48 14.82
C VAL A 24 4.35 -5.30 13.93
N ALA A 25 4.63 -4.06 14.32
CA ALA A 25 4.14 -2.86 13.62
C ALA A 25 4.83 -2.55 12.27
N GLY A 26 5.96 -3.17 11.96
CA GLY A 26 6.72 -2.90 10.72
C GLY A 26 6.14 -3.59 9.48
N ALA A 27 5.63 -4.81 9.62
CA ALA A 27 5.04 -5.57 8.52
C ALA A 27 3.64 -5.06 8.18
N GLU A 28 2.79 -4.88 9.20
CA GLU A 28 1.42 -4.37 9.02
C GLU A 28 1.43 -2.95 8.43
N SER A 29 2.38 -2.09 8.84
CA SER A 29 2.54 -0.76 8.25
C SER A 29 3.05 -0.80 6.81
N ALA A 30 3.85 -1.79 6.42
CA ALA A 30 4.36 -1.93 5.05
C ALA A 30 3.27 -2.45 4.11
N GLU A 31 2.41 -3.36 4.59
CA GLU A 31 1.26 -3.89 3.85
C GLU A 31 0.19 -2.82 3.64
N ILE A 32 -0.14 -2.04 4.68
CA ILE A 32 -1.06 -0.90 4.57
C ILE A 32 -0.51 0.15 3.60
N LEU A 33 0.79 0.45 3.67
CA LEU A 33 1.44 1.39 2.75
C LEU A 33 1.44 0.87 1.31
N ALA A 34 1.76 -0.40 1.08
CA ALA A 34 1.74 -1.01 -0.24
C ALA A 34 0.33 -0.95 -0.85
N ASN A 35 -0.70 -1.24 -0.05
CA ASN A 35 -2.09 -1.15 -0.49
C ASN A 35 -2.50 0.29 -0.84
N LEU A 36 -2.11 1.27 -0.02
CA LEU A 36 -2.38 2.69 -0.29
C LEU A 36 -1.70 3.15 -1.58
N VAL A 37 -0.43 2.79 -1.79
CA VAL A 37 0.30 3.14 -3.02
C VAL A 37 -0.36 2.49 -4.22
N LEU A 38 -0.61 1.18 -4.20
CA LEU A 38 -1.20 0.45 -5.33
C LEU A 38 -2.55 1.03 -5.78
N ASN A 39 -3.40 1.45 -4.83
CA ASN A 39 -4.70 2.04 -5.12
C ASN A 39 -4.67 3.52 -5.54
N THR A 40 -3.56 4.23 -5.33
CA THR A 40 -3.43 5.67 -5.65
C THR A 40 -2.59 5.95 -6.90
N ILE A 41 -1.98 4.93 -7.51
CA ILE A 41 -1.26 5.09 -8.78
C ILE A 41 -2.27 5.43 -9.89
N ASP A 42 -2.01 6.54 -10.57
CA ASP A 42 -2.80 7.02 -11.72
C ASP A 42 -2.66 6.11 -12.95
N SER A 43 -1.48 5.49 -13.12
CA SER A 43 -1.27 4.42 -14.10
C SER A 43 -1.91 3.09 -13.67
N GLY A 44 -2.38 2.30 -14.65
CA GLY A 44 -2.90 0.97 -14.38
C GLY A 44 -1.81 -0.01 -13.91
N VAL A 45 -2.06 -0.71 -12.81
CA VAL A 45 -1.21 -1.76 -12.25
C VAL A 45 -1.99 -3.07 -12.21
N ILE A 46 -1.39 -4.13 -12.75
CA ILE A 46 -1.89 -5.50 -12.69
C ILE A 46 -0.75 -6.38 -12.18
N ILE A 47 -1.02 -7.13 -11.11
CA ILE A 47 -0.08 -8.12 -10.57
C ILE A 47 -0.58 -9.50 -11.00
N VAL A 48 0.30 -10.25 -11.65
CA VAL A 48 -0.02 -11.56 -12.24
C VAL A 48 0.94 -12.60 -11.66
N LEU A 49 0.40 -13.73 -11.24
CA LEU A 49 1.18 -14.87 -10.81
C LEU A 49 1.96 -15.47 -11.99
N SER A 50 3.01 -16.23 -11.69
CA SER A 50 3.76 -16.97 -12.71
C SER A 50 2.90 -17.96 -13.51
N THR A 51 1.74 -18.35 -12.99
CA THR A 51 0.74 -19.19 -13.65
C THR A 51 -0.07 -18.44 -14.72
N GLY A 52 0.05 -17.11 -14.78
CA GLY A 52 -0.75 -16.24 -15.65
C GLY A 52 -2.09 -15.81 -15.04
N VAL A 53 -2.39 -16.20 -13.80
CA VAL A 53 -3.60 -15.78 -13.09
C VAL A 53 -3.41 -14.38 -12.48
N ILE A 54 -4.42 -13.52 -12.62
CA ILE A 54 -4.40 -12.18 -12.04
C ILE A 54 -4.60 -12.27 -10.52
N GLU A 55 -3.68 -11.69 -9.77
CA GLU A 55 -3.71 -11.63 -8.30
C GLU A 55 -4.33 -10.32 -7.80
N TYR A 56 -4.03 -9.21 -8.49
CA TYR A 56 -4.53 -7.88 -8.12
C TYR A 56 -4.64 -6.97 -9.35
N ILE A 57 -5.68 -6.13 -9.34
CA ILE A 57 -5.91 -5.06 -10.32
C ILE A 57 -6.23 -3.80 -9.54
N ASN A 58 -5.52 -2.70 -9.80
CA ASN A 58 -5.84 -1.42 -9.19
C ASN A 58 -7.01 -0.70 -9.91
N PRO A 59 -7.69 0.27 -9.26
CA PRO A 59 -8.81 1.02 -9.85
C PRO A 59 -8.51 1.67 -11.21
N ALA A 60 -7.30 2.23 -11.39
CA ALA A 60 -6.89 2.85 -12.65
C ALA A 60 -6.83 1.85 -13.81
N ALA A 61 -6.30 0.63 -13.57
CA ALA A 61 -6.27 -0.41 -14.59
C ALA A 61 -7.68 -0.85 -14.98
N VAL A 62 -8.59 -0.99 -14.01
CA VAL A 62 -10.01 -1.30 -14.28
C VAL A 62 -10.63 -0.23 -15.18
N SER A 63 -10.37 1.05 -14.89
CA SER A 63 -10.88 2.17 -15.68
C SER A 63 -10.36 2.16 -17.13
N ILE A 64 -9.07 1.92 -17.32
CA ILE A 64 -8.43 1.83 -18.65
C ILE A 64 -8.97 0.64 -19.46
N LEU A 65 -9.19 -0.49 -18.81
CA LEU A 65 -9.75 -1.70 -19.42
C LEU A 65 -11.24 -1.56 -19.77
N GLY A 66 -11.86 -0.40 -19.50
CA GLY A 66 -13.27 -0.14 -19.77
C GLY A 66 -14.22 -0.75 -18.75
N GLY A 67 -13.71 -1.24 -17.61
CA GLY A 67 -14.52 -1.63 -16.47
C GLY A 67 -15.13 -0.38 -15.85
N GLN A 68 -16.39 -0.12 -16.16
CA GLN A 68 -17.16 0.91 -15.46
C GLN A 68 -17.21 0.53 -13.97
N MET A 69 -16.56 1.31 -13.12
CA MET A 69 -16.72 1.22 -11.68
C MET A 69 -18.12 1.78 -11.38
N SER A 70 -19.14 0.92 -11.39
CA SER A 70 -20.45 1.29 -10.85
C SER A 70 -20.24 1.56 -9.36
N GLN A 71 -20.44 2.82 -8.97
CA GLN A 71 -20.47 3.24 -7.57
C GLN A 71 -21.55 2.52 -6.78
#